data_AF-I4KE51-F1
#
_entry.id   AF-I4KE51-F1
#
_cell.length_a   1.000
_cell.length_b   1.000
_cell.length_c   1.000
_cell.angle_alpha   90.00
_cell.angle_beta   90.00
_cell.angle_gamma   90.00
#
_symmetry.space_group_name_H-M   'P 1'
#
loop_
_entity.id
_entity.type
_entity.pdbx_description
1 polymer ?
#
loop_
_entity_poly.entity_id
_entity_poly.type
_entity_poly.pdbx_seq_one_letter_code
_entity_poly.pdbx_strand_id
1 'polypeptide(L)'
;MKQIFYAGNDRQPCAAEYAIVVDDSGSIQRAHIVVVQSSQKGIWTSLYNTDEGRNNVLNRILAQDLLGVRIEFLTFNIILDLSTRMEGFRLPIRLNWDDYVSKGNPYRSNFSLASAFKGFFIKLFRKEHREISIWSGHVVGGCAEFYTDLMDPDRYSLDINEASKLLEQAGYSRPKRRC
;
A
#
# COMPACT_ATOMS: atom_id res chain seq x y z
N MET A 1 2.99 -4.20 18.45
CA MET A 1 3.24 -4.02 16.99
C MET A 1 4.43 -4.87 16.56
N LYS A 2 4.49 -5.29 15.29
CA LYS A 2 5.63 -6.01 14.70
C LYS A 2 6.60 -5.02 14.07
N GLN A 3 7.90 -5.26 14.17
CA GLN A 3 8.90 -4.45 13.47
C GLN A 3 9.04 -4.89 12.01
N ILE A 4 9.21 -3.93 11.10
CA ILE A 4 9.54 -4.19 9.70
C ILE A 4 10.69 -3.29 9.25
N PHE A 5 11.67 -3.89 8.57
CA PHE A 5 12.82 -3.17 8.02
C PHE A 5 12.64 -2.93 6.52
N TYR A 6 13.14 -1.82 6.03
CA TYR A 6 13.12 -1.46 4.61
C TYR A 6 14.37 -0.66 4.24
N ALA A 7 14.67 -0.60 2.94
CA ALA A 7 15.76 0.22 2.43
C ALA A 7 15.29 1.68 2.32
N GLY A 8 15.96 2.57 3.05
CA GLY A 8 15.80 4.01 2.89
C GLY A 8 16.56 4.56 1.68
N ASN A 9 16.73 5.88 1.65
CA ASN A 9 17.61 6.52 0.67
C ASN A 9 19.03 5.96 0.82
N ASP A 10 19.75 5.84 -0.29
CA ASP A 10 21.10 5.25 -0.34
C ASP A 10 21.20 3.81 0.19
N ARG A 11 20.08 3.06 0.16
CA ARG A 11 20.00 1.65 0.62
C ARG A 11 20.26 1.45 2.12
N GLN A 12 20.22 2.52 2.93
CA GLN A 12 20.44 2.40 4.36
C GLN A 12 19.30 1.63 5.05
N PRO A 13 19.60 0.77 6.05
CA PRO A 13 18.56 0.04 6.77
C PRO A 13 17.71 0.99 7.60
N CYS A 14 16.42 1.01 7.33
CA CYS A 14 15.43 1.79 8.07
C CYS A 14 14.42 0.85 8.73
N ALA A 15 13.77 1.32 9.79
CA ALA A 15 12.77 0.54 10.53
C ALA A 15 11.45 1.30 10.65
N ALA A 16 10.37 0.53 10.59
CA ALA A 16 9.02 0.94 10.97
C ALA A 16 8.41 -0.15 11.85
N GLU A 17 7.26 0.14 12.44
CA GLU A 17 6.43 -0.87 13.09
C GLU A 17 5.09 -0.93 12.39
N TYR A 18 4.46 -2.10 12.40
CA TYR A 18 3.12 -2.24 11.87
C TYR A 18 2.23 -3.13 12.72
N ALA A 19 0.93 -2.95 12.56
CA ALA A 19 -0.11 -3.84 13.04
C ALA A 19 -1.24 -3.90 12.01
N ILE A 20 -2.08 -4.93 12.13
CA ILE A 20 -3.31 -5.06 11.39
C ILE A 20 -4.45 -4.88 12.40
N VAL A 21 -5.21 -3.80 12.25
CA VAL A 21 -6.39 -3.51 13.06
C VAL A 21 -7.61 -3.96 12.27
N VAL A 22 -8.40 -4.85 12.85
CA VAL A 22 -9.64 -5.32 12.22
C VAL A 22 -10.79 -4.46 12.73
N ASP A 23 -11.53 -3.84 11.81
CA ASP A 23 -12.75 -3.08 12.09
C ASP A 23 -13.96 -3.93 11.69
N ASP A 24 -14.75 -4.30 12.69
CA ASP A 24 -15.98 -5.09 12.60
C ASP A 24 -17.24 -4.26 12.88
N SER A 25 -17.11 -2.93 12.99
CA SER A 25 -18.24 -2.04 13.31
C SER A 25 -19.26 -1.90 12.16
N GLY A 26 -18.85 -2.23 10.93
CA GLY A 26 -19.69 -2.18 9.74
C GLY A 26 -20.33 -3.51 9.34
N SER A 27 -21.15 -3.51 8.30
CA SER A 27 -21.74 -4.72 7.71
C SER A 27 -20.71 -5.63 7.01
N ILE A 28 -19.52 -5.10 6.73
CA ILE A 28 -18.41 -5.81 6.11
C ILE A 28 -17.15 -5.52 6.93
N GLN A 29 -16.49 -6.58 7.38
CA GLN A 29 -15.24 -6.49 8.12
C GLN A 29 -14.12 -5.92 7.24
N ARG A 30 -13.38 -4.95 7.76
CA ARG A 30 -12.23 -4.33 7.09
C ARG A 30 -10.98 -4.49 7.93
N ALA A 31 -9.83 -4.47 7.26
CA ALA A 31 -8.53 -4.48 7.93
C ALA A 31 -7.73 -3.22 7.58
N HIS A 32 -7.31 -2.51 8.63
CA HIS A 32 -6.42 -1.37 8.55
C HIS A 32 -5.00 -1.85 8.81
N ILE A 33 -4.16 -1.81 7.77
CA ILE A 33 -2.72 -1.90 7.94
C ILE A 33 -2.27 -0.56 8.50
N VAL A 34 -1.76 -0.55 9.73
CA VAL A 34 -1.27 0.65 10.41
C VAL A 34 0.24 0.53 10.52
N VAL A 35 0.96 1.37 9.78
CA VAL A 35 2.42 1.48 9.81
C VAL A 35 2.80 2.74 10.55
N VAL A 36 3.65 2.64 11.58
CA VAL A 36 4.12 3.77 12.37
C VAL A 36 5.62 3.93 12.25
N GLN A 37 6.06 5.19 12.17
CA GLN A 37 7.45 5.57 12.34
C GLN A 37 7.58 6.61 13.44
N SER A 38 8.31 6.27 14.50
CA SER A 38 8.55 7.17 15.62
C SER A 38 9.89 7.86 15.49
N SER A 39 9.91 9.19 15.59
CA SER A 39 11.16 9.97 15.62
C SER A 39 12.03 9.66 16.84
N GLN A 40 11.45 9.06 17.89
CA GLN A 40 12.20 8.66 19.08
C GLN A 40 13.04 7.40 18.88
N LYS A 41 12.78 6.64 17.81
CA LYS A 41 13.53 5.41 17.51
C LYS A 41 14.78 5.69 16.68
N GLY A 42 14.83 6.83 15.99
CA GLY A 42 16.02 7.37 15.31
C GLY A 42 15.67 8.26 14.12
N ILE A 43 16.70 8.79 13.46
CA ILE A 43 16.58 9.63 12.26
C ILE A 43 16.87 8.74 11.05
N TRP A 44 15.84 8.38 10.30
CA TRP A 44 15.95 7.56 9.09
C TRP A 44 15.13 8.18 7.96
N THR A 45 15.33 7.68 6.74
CA THR A 45 14.45 8.03 5.61
C THR A 45 13.02 7.66 5.94
N SER A 46 12.14 8.66 6.07
CA SER A 46 10.70 8.46 6.24
C SER A 46 10.11 7.67 5.06
N LEU A 47 9.10 6.84 5.32
CA LEU A 47 8.27 6.19 4.29
C LEU A 47 7.51 7.21 3.42
N TYR A 48 7.42 8.47 3.87
CA TYR A 48 6.95 9.58 3.04
C TYR A 48 7.99 10.01 1.99
N ASN A 49 9.24 9.58 2.09
CA ASN A 49 10.32 10.01 1.22
C ASN A 49 10.89 8.87 0.35
N THR A 50 10.30 7.66 0.40
CA THR A 50 10.75 6.51 -0.39
C THR A 50 9.57 5.68 -0.89
N ASP A 51 9.35 5.69 -2.20
CA ASP A 51 8.31 4.87 -2.85
C ASP A 51 8.70 3.39 -2.82
N GLU A 52 9.97 3.07 -3.10
CA GLU A 52 10.49 1.70 -3.04
C GLU A 52 10.33 1.11 -1.63
N GLY A 53 10.73 1.86 -0.59
CA GLY A 53 10.62 1.40 0.80
C GLY A 53 9.17 1.18 1.21
N ARG A 54 8.28 2.10 0.84
CA ARG A 54 6.84 2.01 1.14
C ARG A 54 6.16 0.84 0.44
N ASN A 55 6.45 0.64 -0.85
CA ASN A 55 5.92 -0.48 -1.62
C ASN A 55 6.49 -1.82 -1.10
N ASN A 56 7.76 -1.88 -0.70
CA ASN A 56 8.35 -3.07 -0.10
C ASN A 56 7.65 -3.45 1.22
N VAL A 57 7.43 -2.47 2.10
CA VAL A 57 6.69 -2.65 3.36
C VAL A 57 5.28 -3.19 3.09
N LEU A 58 4.52 -2.54 2.20
CA LEU A 58 3.17 -2.97 1.86
C LEU A 58 3.15 -4.41 1.34
N ASN A 59 3.95 -4.73 0.32
CA ASN A 59 3.92 -6.06 -0.30
C ASN A 59 4.35 -7.17 0.65
N ARG A 60 5.30 -6.91 1.55
CA ARG A 60 5.70 -7.89 2.56
C ARG A 60 4.58 -8.14 3.56
N ILE A 61 3.89 -7.10 4.02
CA ILE A 61 2.73 -7.27 4.91
C ILE A 61 1.62 -8.06 4.19
N LEU A 62 1.34 -7.73 2.93
CA LEU A 62 0.36 -8.44 2.11
C LEU A 62 0.71 -9.92 1.92
N ALA A 63 1.98 -10.24 1.66
CA ALA A 63 2.42 -11.62 1.42
C ALA A 63 2.53 -12.45 2.71
N GLN A 64 2.87 -11.83 3.85
CA GLN A 64 3.14 -12.55 5.09
C GLN A 64 1.91 -12.68 5.98
N ASP A 65 1.12 -11.61 6.12
CA ASP A 65 0.05 -11.55 7.12
C ASP A 65 -1.36 -11.43 6.49
N LEU A 66 -1.47 -11.06 5.21
CA LEU A 66 -2.75 -10.82 4.53
C LEU A 66 -2.87 -11.59 3.20
N LEU A 67 -2.17 -12.72 3.09
CA LEU A 67 -2.18 -13.56 1.90
C LEU A 67 -3.61 -14.05 1.62
N GLY A 68 -4.09 -13.82 0.39
CA GLY A 68 -5.44 -14.21 -0.02
C GLY A 68 -6.57 -13.28 0.46
N VAL A 69 -6.27 -12.25 1.26
CA VAL A 69 -7.28 -11.26 1.68
C VAL A 69 -7.54 -10.28 0.54
N ARG A 70 -8.81 -10.02 0.22
CA ARG A 70 -9.19 -9.10 -0.87
C ARG A 70 -8.75 -7.68 -0.57
N ILE A 71 -8.07 -7.06 -1.53
CA ILE A 71 -7.49 -5.71 -1.38
C ILE A 71 -8.56 -4.65 -1.12
N GLU A 72 -9.78 -4.82 -1.66
CA GLU A 72 -10.89 -3.87 -1.46
C GLU A 72 -11.34 -3.73 0.02
N PHE A 73 -10.99 -4.69 0.89
CA PHE A 73 -11.27 -4.63 2.33
C PHE A 73 -10.08 -4.16 3.15
N LEU A 74 -8.97 -3.80 2.49
CA LEU A 74 -7.75 -3.35 3.13
C LEU A 74 -7.58 -1.85 2.97
N THR A 75 -7.03 -1.23 4.01
CA THR A 75 -6.52 0.15 3.92
C THR A 75 -5.07 0.18 4.39
N PHE A 76 -4.26 1.03 3.78
CA PHE A 76 -2.86 1.21 4.16
C PHE A 76 -2.67 2.60 4.76
N ASN A 77 -2.37 2.65 6.06
CA ASN A 77 -2.25 3.88 6.84
C ASN A 77 -0.80 3.99 7.32
N ILE A 78 -0.15 5.11 7.00
CA ILE A 78 1.19 5.43 7.50
C ILE A 78 1.04 6.59 8.46
N ILE A 79 1.60 6.46 9.65
CA ILE A 79 1.56 7.46 10.71
C ILE A 79 2.99 7.78 11.13
N LEU A 80 3.37 9.05 11.02
CA LEU A 80 4.61 9.58 11.58
C LEU A 80 4.32 10.12 12.98
N ASP A 81 4.90 9.48 13.98
CA ASP A 81 4.93 9.99 15.35
C ASP A 81 6.19 10.82 15.55
N LEU A 82 6.10 12.11 15.22
CA LEU A 82 7.16 13.08 15.42
C LEU A 82 7.14 13.59 16.87
N SER A 83 8.29 14.04 17.37
CA SER A 83 8.44 14.54 18.74
C SER A 83 7.45 15.65 19.12
N THR A 84 7.07 16.48 18.14
CA THR A 84 6.20 17.66 18.33
C THR A 84 4.78 17.47 17.80
N ARG A 85 4.55 16.54 16.87
CA ARG A 85 3.25 16.35 16.21
C ARG A 85 3.09 14.94 15.66
N MET A 86 1.86 14.59 15.35
CA MET A 86 1.54 13.35 14.64
C MET A 86 1.01 13.71 13.26
N GLU A 87 1.46 12.99 12.24
CA GLU A 87 0.96 13.12 10.87
C GLU A 87 0.57 11.75 10.36
N GLY A 88 -0.52 11.63 9.62
CA GLY A 88 -0.94 10.35 9.07
C GLY A 88 -1.58 10.48 7.70
N PHE A 89 -1.31 9.52 6.83
CA PHE A 89 -1.99 9.36 5.54
C PHE A 89 -2.55 7.96 5.40
N ARG A 90 -3.76 7.87 4.86
CA ARG A 90 -4.28 6.66 4.25
C ARG A 90 -4.00 6.73 2.76
N LEU A 91 -3.22 5.77 2.27
CA LEU A 91 -2.80 5.70 0.88
C LEU A 91 -3.63 4.64 0.13
N PRO A 92 -4.14 4.96 -1.07
CA PRO A 92 -4.76 3.98 -1.94
C PRO A 92 -3.77 2.87 -2.31
N ILE A 93 -4.22 1.62 -2.20
CA ILE A 93 -3.46 0.46 -2.66
C ILE A 93 -3.73 0.26 -4.15
N ARG A 94 -2.73 0.50 -4.99
CA ARG A 94 -2.83 0.38 -6.45
C ARG A 94 -2.20 -0.93 -6.92
N LEU A 95 -2.85 -1.58 -7.87
CA LEU A 95 -2.39 -2.85 -8.46
C LEU A 95 -1.30 -2.57 -9.52
N ASN A 96 -0.17 -3.27 -9.44
CA ASN A 96 0.76 -3.34 -10.56
C ASN A 96 0.20 -4.29 -11.63
N TRP A 97 -0.35 -3.73 -12.70
CA TRP A 97 -0.98 -4.50 -13.77
C TRP A 97 -0.01 -5.42 -14.52
N ASP A 98 1.20 -4.95 -14.79
CA ASP A 98 2.20 -5.74 -15.53
C ASP A 98 2.61 -6.97 -14.71
N ASP A 99 2.80 -6.80 -13.40
CA ASP A 99 3.08 -7.93 -12.50
C ASP A 99 1.87 -8.86 -12.36
N TYR A 100 0.65 -8.32 -12.20
CA TYR A 100 -0.57 -9.12 -12.10
C TYR A 100 -0.79 -10.01 -13.34
N VAL A 101 -0.61 -9.45 -14.53
CA VAL A 101 -0.74 -10.17 -15.80
C VAL A 101 0.41 -11.18 -15.97
N SER A 102 1.66 -10.79 -15.66
CA SER A 102 2.81 -11.69 -15.82
C SER A 102 2.76 -12.91 -14.89
N LYS A 103 2.13 -12.77 -13.72
CA LYS A 103 1.83 -13.88 -12.79
C LYS A 103 0.65 -14.76 -13.23
N GLY A 104 0.00 -14.44 -14.35
CA GLY A 104 -1.08 -15.26 -14.92
C GLY A 104 -2.40 -15.15 -14.16
N ASN A 105 -2.61 -14.08 -13.38
CA ASN A 105 -3.87 -13.90 -12.67
C ASN A 105 -5.04 -13.65 -13.64
N PRO A 106 -6.30 -13.97 -13.27
CA PRO A 106 -7.41 -13.83 -14.20
C PRO A 106 -7.71 -12.36 -14.55
N TYR A 107 -7.74 -12.05 -15.84
CA TYR A 107 -8.21 -10.78 -16.40
C TYR A 107 -8.97 -11.01 -17.71
N ARG A 108 -9.85 -10.07 -18.07
CA ARG A 108 -10.51 -10.03 -19.37
C ARG A 108 -9.92 -8.90 -20.20
N SER A 109 -9.34 -9.23 -21.34
CA SER A 109 -8.97 -8.24 -22.35
C SER A 109 -10.04 -8.21 -23.43
N ASN A 110 -10.77 -7.12 -23.54
CA ASN A 110 -11.63 -6.90 -24.71
C ASN A 110 -10.73 -6.42 -25.85
N PHE A 111 -10.39 -7.34 -26.76
CA PHE A 111 -9.70 -6.97 -27.99
C PHE A 111 -10.74 -6.45 -28.98
N SER A 112 -10.77 -5.15 -29.25
CA SER A 112 -11.53 -4.62 -30.38
C SER A 112 -10.86 -5.09 -31.68
N LEU A 113 -11.45 -6.12 -32.29
CA LEU A 113 -10.99 -6.78 -33.51
C LEU A 113 -11.34 -5.96 -34.78
N ALA A 114 -11.26 -4.63 -34.73
CA ALA A 114 -11.64 -3.75 -35.85
C ALA A 114 -10.51 -3.46 -36.87
N SER A 115 -9.33 -4.09 -36.77
CA SER A 115 -8.23 -3.80 -37.71
C SER A 115 -7.25 -4.96 -37.98
N ALA A 116 -7.71 -6.21 -37.89
CA ALA A 116 -6.88 -7.41 -37.96
C ALA A 116 -6.11 -7.69 -39.28
N PHE A 117 -6.11 -6.80 -40.28
CA PHE A 117 -5.37 -7.03 -41.53
C PHE A 117 -4.43 -5.90 -41.99
N LYS A 118 -4.29 -4.79 -41.24
CA LYS A 118 -3.35 -3.70 -41.62
C LYS A 118 -2.27 -3.36 -40.59
N GLY A 119 -2.24 -4.03 -39.43
CA GLY A 119 -1.50 -3.59 -38.25
C GLY A 119 -0.11 -4.20 -37.99
N PHE A 120 0.45 -5.02 -38.88
CA PHE A 120 1.77 -5.64 -38.61
C PHE A 120 2.92 -4.60 -38.48
N PHE A 121 2.71 -3.38 -38.99
CA PHE A 121 3.66 -2.26 -38.89
C PHE A 121 3.42 -1.27 -37.74
N ILE A 122 2.39 -1.43 -36.90
CA ILE A 122 2.05 -0.49 -35.80
C ILE A 122 2.46 -1.07 -34.42
N LYS A 123 3.50 -1.91 -34.37
CA LYS A 123 4.00 -2.46 -33.09
C LYS A 123 5.09 -1.62 -32.41
N LEU A 124 5.57 -0.55 -33.03
CA LEU A 124 6.71 0.22 -32.50
C LEU A 124 6.34 1.57 -31.89
N PHE A 125 5.16 2.13 -32.18
CA PHE A 125 4.75 3.43 -31.64
C PHE A 125 3.23 3.54 -31.50
N ARG A 126 2.66 2.99 -30.42
CA ARG A 126 1.50 3.56 -29.70
C ARG A 126 1.08 2.65 -28.56
N LYS A 127 0.96 3.25 -27.38
CA LYS A 127 0.16 2.78 -26.23
C LYS A 127 -1.27 2.52 -26.72
N GLU A 128 -1.57 1.34 -27.24
CA GLU A 128 -2.94 0.91 -27.46
C GLU A 128 -3.61 0.74 -26.10
N HIS A 129 -4.68 1.50 -25.86
CA HIS A 129 -5.55 1.37 -24.69
C HIS A 129 -6.28 0.02 -24.77
N ARG A 130 -5.65 -1.02 -24.25
CA ARG A 130 -6.32 -2.27 -23.94
C ARG A 130 -7.22 -2.01 -22.73
N GLU A 131 -8.53 -2.04 -22.92
CA GLU A 131 -9.47 -2.09 -21.81
C GLU A 131 -9.37 -3.45 -21.14
N ILE A 132 -8.64 -3.48 -20.02
CA ILE A 132 -8.50 -4.65 -19.16
C ILE A 132 -9.57 -4.54 -18.08
N SER A 133 -10.44 -5.53 -17.99
CA SER A 133 -11.42 -5.63 -16.90
C SER A 133 -11.09 -6.79 -15.99
N ILE A 134 -11.26 -6.58 -14.69
CA ILE A 134 -11.06 -7.59 -13.65
C ILE A 134 -12.27 -7.61 -12.73
N TRP A 135 -12.54 -8.78 -12.15
CA TRP A 135 -13.41 -8.86 -10.98
C TRP A 135 -12.57 -8.64 -9.73
N SER A 136 -12.97 -7.71 -8.86
CA SER A 136 -12.21 -7.35 -7.66
C SER A 136 -12.02 -8.53 -6.69
N GLY A 137 -12.82 -9.59 -6.82
CA GLY A 137 -12.65 -10.85 -6.09
C GLY A 137 -11.34 -11.58 -6.35
N HIS A 138 -10.69 -11.34 -7.50
CA HIS A 138 -9.40 -11.94 -7.83
C HIS A 138 -8.20 -11.13 -7.33
N VAL A 139 -8.43 -9.88 -6.88
CA VAL A 139 -7.34 -8.99 -6.40
C VAL A 139 -7.18 -9.17 -4.90
N VAL A 140 -6.21 -10.01 -4.53
CA VAL A 140 -5.95 -10.42 -3.14
C VAL A 140 -4.49 -10.19 -2.75
N GLY A 141 -4.22 -10.11 -1.45
CA GLY A 141 -2.85 -10.02 -0.94
C GLY A 141 -1.98 -11.15 -1.49
N GLY A 142 -0.82 -10.80 -2.04
CA GLY A 142 0.13 -11.73 -2.64
C GLY A 142 -0.15 -12.14 -4.09
N CYS A 143 -1.27 -11.76 -4.71
CA CYS A 143 -1.53 -12.12 -6.12
C CYS A 143 -0.62 -11.38 -7.11
N ALA A 144 -0.17 -10.18 -6.73
CA ALA A 144 0.71 -9.33 -7.52
C ALA A 144 1.45 -8.37 -6.58
N GLU A 145 2.36 -7.59 -7.15
CA GLU A 145 2.89 -6.40 -6.51
C GLU A 145 1.84 -5.29 -6.48
N PHE A 146 1.83 -4.58 -5.37
CA PHE A 146 1.01 -3.40 -5.14
C PHE A 146 1.90 -2.20 -4.85
N TYR A 147 1.41 -1.02 -5.18
CA TYR A 147 2.11 0.21 -4.90
C TYR A 147 1.18 1.26 -4.30
N THR A 148 1.79 2.29 -3.75
CA THR A 148 1.09 3.46 -3.21
C THR A 148 1.82 4.71 -3.68
N ASP A 149 1.08 5.80 -3.83
CA ASP A 149 1.64 7.09 -4.25
C ASP A 149 1.18 8.19 -3.26
N LEU A 150 2.12 9.04 -2.84
CA LEU A 150 1.81 10.17 -1.95
C LEU A 150 1.15 11.32 -2.69
N MET A 151 1.31 11.38 -4.01
CA MET A 151 0.66 12.35 -4.88
C MET A 151 -0.64 11.78 -5.48
N ASP A 152 -1.06 10.60 -5.02
CA ASP A 152 -2.31 10.00 -5.45
C ASP A 152 -3.49 10.93 -5.10
N PRO A 153 -4.36 11.27 -6.07
CA PRO A 153 -5.49 12.17 -5.82
C PRO A 153 -6.51 11.59 -4.81
N ASP A 154 -6.57 10.27 -4.67
CA ASP A 154 -7.46 9.59 -3.72
C ASP A 154 -6.79 9.42 -2.33
N ARG A 155 -5.61 10.02 -2.11
CA ARG A 155 -4.96 10.05 -0.80
C ARG A 155 -5.82 10.80 0.21
N TYR A 156 -5.92 10.23 1.41
CA TYR A 156 -6.65 10.82 2.51
C TYR A 156 -5.72 11.18 3.68
N SER A 157 -5.79 12.42 4.14
CA SER A 157 -5.08 12.87 5.35
C SER A 157 -5.85 12.43 6.59
N LEU A 158 -5.20 11.70 7.48
CA LEU A 158 -5.77 11.35 8.77
C LEU A 158 -5.67 12.56 9.69
N ASP A 159 -6.75 12.87 10.39
CA ASP A 159 -6.67 13.83 11.48
C ASP A 159 -6.01 13.20 12.72
N ILE A 160 -5.71 14.03 13.72
CA ILE A 160 -5.01 13.60 14.94
C ILE A 160 -5.83 12.56 15.72
N ASN A 161 -7.15 12.68 15.76
CA ASN A 161 -8.02 11.78 16.51
C ASN A 161 -8.09 10.41 15.82
N GLU A 162 -8.25 10.40 14.50
CA GLU A 162 -8.25 9.18 13.69
C GLU A 162 -6.91 8.45 13.78
N ALA A 163 -5.80 9.17 13.61
CA ALA A 163 -4.47 8.61 13.73
C ALA A 163 -4.23 8.05 15.15
N SER A 164 -4.63 8.78 16.19
CA SER A 164 -4.49 8.34 17.58
C SER A 164 -5.33 7.08 17.86
N LYS A 165 -6.57 7.02 17.37
CA LYS A 165 -7.44 5.85 17.51
C LYS A 165 -6.84 4.63 16.83
N LEU A 166 -6.34 4.76 15.59
CA LEU A 166 -5.68 3.67 14.87
C LEU A 166 -4.43 3.18 15.60
N LEU A 167 -3.63 4.09 16.15
CA LEU A 167 -2.44 3.74 16.94
C LEU A 167 -2.81 3.01 18.24
N GLU A 168 -3.83 3.47 18.95
CA GLU A 168 -4.33 2.82 20.17
C GLU A 168 -4.81 1.40 19.87
N GLN A 169 -5.65 1.24 18.84
CA GLN A 169 -6.14 -0.06 18.38
C GLN A 169 -5.00 -0.98 17.89
N ALA A 170 -3.94 -0.41 17.31
CA ALA A 170 -2.73 -1.13 16.92
C ALA A 170 -1.84 -1.55 18.11
N GLY A 171 -2.19 -1.15 19.34
CA GLY A 171 -1.38 -1.37 20.53
C GLY A 171 -0.10 -0.53 20.55
N TYR A 172 -0.07 0.60 19.83
CA TYR A 172 1.05 1.53 19.88
C TYR A 172 0.99 2.36 21.16
N SER A 173 1.96 2.14 22.05
CA SER A 173 2.17 3.01 23.20
C SER A 173 3.19 4.08 22.84
N ARG A 174 2.75 5.34 22.82
CA ARG A 174 3.63 6.46 22.54
C ARG A 174 4.77 6.48 23.58
N PRO A 175 6.05 6.41 23.16
CA PRO A 175 7.13 6.36 24.13
C PRO A 175 7.15 7.65 24.96
N LYS A 176 7.19 7.49 26.30
CA LYS A 176 7.24 8.61 27.24
C LYS A 176 8.46 9.46 26.91
N ARG A 177 8.25 10.77 26.70
CA ARG A 177 9.36 11.72 26.52
C ARG A 177 10.37 11.50 27.63
N ARG A 178 11.63 11.21 27.27
CA ARG A 178 12.74 11.37 28.23
C ARG A 178 12.85 12.88 28.47
N CYS A 179 12.39 13.30 29.66
CA CYS A 179 12.66 14.64 30.17
C CYS A 179 14.16 14.82 30.40
#